data_AF-A0AAD5JKR9-F1
#
_entry.id   AF-A0AAD5JKR9-F1
#
_cell.length_a   1.000
_cell.length_b   1.000
_cell.length_c   1.000
_cell.angle_alpha   90.00
_cell.angle_beta   90.00
_cell.angle_gamma   90.00
#
_symmetry.space_group_name_H-M   'P 1'
#
loop_
_entity.id
_entity.type
_entity.pdbx_description
1 polymer ?
#
loop_
_entity_poly.entity_id
_entity_poly.type
_entity_poly.pdbx_seq_one_letter_code
_entity_poly.pdbx_strand_id
1 'polypeptide(L)'
;MQESLDISSAINRSGEQTLEIIVGLARRLDKANISYNTTTYEHLLSAYSKLGHTDQIMPLLADMYRKDIRPSANFFHNALKLASRFADARLQALVLEEMKKSGHDIKSPGVYSYLFRCMRNNGEIERMIDTLEEMRKENITPPLYIYRQFVSLCLEFKEPDIAYNLLKEAAALDSFAAHHQHLYMDLLRCGALMGSHMIVKDMWKVAVLDHGIKPDEGLCHYVLHVAAKYGNSELGSDVIRIIGKLGYPYKESHFAPLVEAFAATGDWKSTLHVLHLIRKAGVIPTQETSRSIVYKLGNDVDAIRIARKALDDLKQDSAVDILAFNLIIHAFAHNNQYADAMETFSKATEMKIKINIETIHAVLDACIHAKEVNVGIKVFNQFVNTDISSGDHQEDIVMNPNPTTMSKMVTLMCTQDDYEDAFKYLELMKSMGFVPLRGCYYRLVKKLASHQDPRLNIALEEMKACGYQLNAFLQGHIDKHTPSEELYNRKYTP
;
A
#
# COMPACT_ATOMS: atom_id res chain seq x y z
N MET A 1 52.30 -23.42 -51.54
CA MET A 1 53.07 -23.25 -50.28
C MET A 1 53.17 -21.75 -50.06
N GLN A 2 52.72 -21.28 -48.90
CA GLN A 2 52.75 -19.88 -48.41
C GLN A 2 51.96 -18.82 -49.21
N GLU A 3 50.63 -18.80 -49.03
CA GLU A 3 49.95 -17.52 -48.79
C GLU A 3 49.64 -17.49 -47.29
N SER A 4 50.48 -16.75 -46.55
CA SER A 4 50.31 -16.51 -45.13
C SER A 4 48.96 -15.82 -44.91
N LEU A 5 48.14 -16.48 -44.10
CA LEU A 5 46.96 -15.94 -43.42
C LEU A 5 47.27 -14.60 -42.76
N ASP A 6 47.14 -13.49 -43.48
CA ASP A 6 47.17 -12.16 -42.90
C ASP A 6 45.77 -11.79 -42.38
N ILE A 7 45.39 -12.47 -41.30
CA ILE A 7 44.13 -12.27 -40.56
C ILE A 7 44.13 -10.88 -39.86
N SER A 8 45.27 -10.18 -39.82
CA SER A 8 45.39 -8.87 -39.17
C SER A 8 44.52 -7.79 -39.82
N SER A 9 44.26 -7.90 -41.13
CA SER A 9 43.46 -6.92 -41.88
C SER A 9 41.94 -7.06 -41.72
N ALA A 10 41.45 -8.13 -41.08
CA ALA A 10 40.03 -8.43 -40.90
C ALA A 10 39.42 -7.83 -39.61
N ILE A 11 40.23 -7.19 -38.77
CA ILE A 11 39.80 -6.70 -37.45
C ILE A 11 39.00 -5.38 -37.54
N ASN A 12 39.04 -4.66 -38.68
CA ASN A 12 38.45 -3.32 -38.84
C ASN A 12 37.42 -3.16 -39.98
N ARG A 13 36.83 -4.24 -40.52
CA ARG A 13 35.84 -4.16 -41.63
C ARG A 13 34.41 -4.43 -41.18
N SER A 14 33.43 -3.87 -41.90
CA SER A 14 32.00 -4.08 -41.60
C SER A 14 31.63 -5.56 -41.74
N GLY A 15 30.63 -6.00 -40.95
CA GLY A 15 30.21 -7.41 -40.91
C GLY A 15 29.78 -7.95 -42.27
N GLU A 16 29.14 -7.11 -43.09
CA GLU A 16 28.62 -7.47 -44.43
C GLU A 16 29.75 -7.73 -45.43
N GLN A 17 30.76 -6.86 -45.48
CA GLN A 17 31.94 -7.06 -46.33
C GLN A 17 32.71 -8.33 -45.95
N THR A 18 32.74 -8.64 -44.66
CA THR A 18 33.39 -9.86 -44.15
C THR A 18 32.63 -11.12 -44.58
N LEU A 19 31.29 -11.10 -44.59
CA LEU A 19 30.48 -12.22 -45.08
C LEU A 19 30.59 -12.37 -46.60
N GLU A 20 30.53 -11.29 -47.38
CA GLU A 20 30.70 -11.37 -48.83
C GLU A 20 32.06 -11.96 -49.20
N ILE A 21 33.12 -11.59 -48.47
CA ILE A 21 34.46 -12.17 -48.65
C ILE A 21 34.46 -13.64 -48.25
N ILE A 22 33.92 -14.02 -47.10
CA ILE A 22 33.95 -15.42 -46.63
C ILE A 22 33.08 -16.33 -47.51
N VAL A 23 31.87 -15.91 -47.89
CA VAL A 23 30.98 -16.63 -48.81
C VAL A 23 31.57 -16.64 -50.23
N GLY A 24 32.19 -15.53 -50.66
CA GLY A 24 32.89 -15.43 -51.93
C GLY A 24 34.13 -16.35 -51.99
N LEU A 25 34.89 -16.44 -50.91
CA LEU A 25 36.01 -17.37 -50.75
C LEU A 25 35.52 -18.82 -50.74
N ALA A 26 34.44 -19.13 -50.03
CA ALA A 26 33.82 -20.45 -50.09
C ALA A 26 33.43 -20.82 -51.53
N ARG A 27 32.70 -19.95 -52.25
CA ARG A 27 32.35 -20.18 -53.67
C ARG A 27 33.58 -20.35 -54.56
N ARG A 28 34.69 -19.65 -54.27
CA ARG A 28 35.96 -19.81 -54.99
C ARG A 28 36.65 -21.15 -54.69
N LEU A 29 36.58 -21.62 -53.44
CA LEU A 29 37.08 -22.93 -53.03
C LEU A 29 36.27 -24.06 -53.69
N ASP A 30 34.95 -23.90 -53.80
CA ASP A 30 34.07 -24.83 -54.55
C ASP A 30 34.47 -24.87 -56.04
N LYS A 31 34.68 -23.71 -56.67
CA LYS A 31 35.14 -23.63 -58.06
C LYS A 31 36.54 -24.19 -58.29
N ALA A 32 37.37 -24.22 -57.25
CA ALA A 32 38.73 -24.75 -57.30
C ALA A 32 38.83 -26.25 -56.95
N ASN A 33 37.70 -26.94 -56.73
CA ASN A 33 37.66 -28.34 -56.28
C ASN A 33 38.45 -28.60 -54.97
N ILE A 34 38.58 -27.60 -54.10
CA ILE A 34 39.25 -27.77 -52.81
C ILE A 34 38.22 -28.29 -51.80
N SER A 35 38.47 -29.49 -51.25
CA SER A 35 37.56 -30.12 -50.27
C SER A 35 37.42 -29.27 -49.02
N TYR A 36 36.19 -28.94 -48.65
CA TYR A 36 35.92 -28.26 -47.39
C TYR A 36 36.25 -29.18 -46.24
N ASN A 37 36.69 -28.60 -45.13
CA ASN A 37 36.84 -29.31 -43.86
C ASN A 37 35.87 -28.72 -42.83
N THR A 38 35.72 -29.40 -41.69
CA THR A 38 34.83 -28.96 -40.60
C THR A 38 35.12 -27.51 -40.16
N THR A 39 36.40 -27.11 -40.13
CA THR A 39 36.83 -25.74 -39.77
C THR A 39 36.32 -24.68 -40.76
N THR A 40 36.24 -25.00 -42.06
CA THR A 40 35.70 -24.10 -43.09
C THR A 40 34.23 -23.80 -42.83
N TYR A 41 33.45 -24.83 -42.47
CA TYR A 41 32.04 -24.68 -42.11
C TYR A 41 31.85 -23.94 -40.78
N GLU A 42 32.73 -24.14 -39.79
CA GLU A 42 32.72 -23.36 -38.55
C GLU A 42 33.00 -21.86 -38.79
N HIS A 43 33.90 -21.52 -39.71
CA HIS A 43 34.14 -20.14 -40.12
C HIS A 43 32.95 -19.54 -40.86
N LEU A 44 32.29 -20.29 -41.74
CA LEU A 44 31.04 -19.88 -42.40
C LEU A 44 29.93 -19.61 -41.39
N LEU A 45 29.74 -20.52 -40.43
CA LEU A 45 28.79 -20.36 -39.33
C LEU A 45 29.12 -19.12 -38.47
N SER A 46 30.39 -18.89 -38.16
CA SER A 46 30.84 -17.70 -37.43
C SER A 46 30.53 -16.41 -38.21
N ALA A 47 30.69 -16.41 -39.54
CA ALA A 47 30.35 -15.28 -40.40
C ALA A 47 28.84 -15.01 -40.41
N TYR A 48 28.01 -16.05 -40.61
CA TYR A 48 26.55 -15.94 -40.50
C TYR A 48 26.12 -15.47 -39.09
N SER A 49 26.83 -15.88 -38.05
CA SER A 49 26.55 -15.49 -36.67
C SER A 49 26.80 -14.02 -36.35
N LYS A 50 27.80 -13.40 -37.00
CA LYS A 50 28.06 -11.96 -36.87
C LYS A 50 26.93 -11.11 -37.46
N LEU A 51 26.25 -11.61 -38.48
CA LEU A 51 25.22 -10.89 -39.22
C LEU A 51 23.78 -11.29 -38.86
N GLY A 52 23.59 -12.37 -38.09
CA GLY A 52 22.27 -12.79 -37.64
C GLY A 52 21.46 -13.58 -38.66
N HIS A 53 22.11 -14.18 -39.65
CA HIS A 53 21.45 -15.06 -40.64
C HIS A 53 21.17 -16.43 -40.03
N THR A 54 20.13 -16.54 -39.20
CA THR A 54 19.71 -17.82 -38.58
C THR A 54 19.14 -18.80 -39.61
N ASP A 55 18.57 -18.28 -40.70
CA ASP A 55 18.00 -19.02 -41.83
C ASP A 55 19.03 -19.86 -42.60
N GLN A 56 20.30 -19.46 -42.58
CA GLN A 56 21.38 -20.11 -43.34
C GLN A 56 22.02 -21.30 -42.61
N ILE A 57 21.73 -21.52 -41.32
CA ILE A 57 22.39 -22.59 -40.54
C ILE A 57 21.96 -23.99 -41.01
N MET A 58 20.66 -24.22 -41.19
CA MET A 58 20.15 -25.53 -41.61
C MET A 58 20.56 -25.89 -43.05
N PRO A 59 20.53 -24.96 -44.03
CA PRO A 59 21.16 -25.18 -45.33
C PRO A 59 22.64 -25.52 -45.25
N LEU A 60 23.40 -24.85 -44.37
CA LEU A 60 24.82 -25.10 -44.17
C LEU A 60 25.07 -26.52 -43.62
N LEU A 61 24.28 -26.95 -42.64
CA LEU A 61 24.34 -28.30 -42.09
C LEU A 61 24.00 -29.37 -43.15
N ALA A 62 22.97 -29.13 -43.96
CA ALA A 62 22.60 -30.03 -45.05
C ALA A 62 23.72 -30.16 -46.10
N ASP A 63 24.42 -29.06 -46.41
CA ASP A 63 25.57 -29.09 -47.31
C ASP A 63 26.75 -29.87 -46.73
N MET A 64 27.02 -29.75 -45.42
CA MET A 64 28.05 -30.56 -44.74
C MET A 64 27.79 -32.06 -44.91
N TYR A 65 26.55 -32.51 -44.69
CA TYR A 65 26.19 -33.92 -44.85
C TYR A 65 26.28 -34.38 -46.31
N ARG A 66 25.87 -33.55 -47.29
CA ARG A 66 26.01 -33.89 -48.72
C ARG A 66 27.46 -34.09 -49.15
N LYS A 67 28.40 -33.38 -48.51
CA LYS A 67 29.84 -33.52 -48.77
C LYS A 67 30.52 -34.55 -47.85
N ASP A 68 29.74 -35.39 -47.15
CA ASP A 68 30.23 -36.41 -46.19
C ASP A 68 31.09 -35.85 -45.05
N ILE A 69 30.90 -34.58 -44.69
CA ILE A 69 31.63 -33.91 -43.61
C ILE A 69 30.78 -33.96 -42.34
N ARG A 70 31.33 -34.54 -41.27
CA ARG A 70 30.65 -34.61 -39.98
C ARG A 70 30.74 -33.28 -39.22
N PRO A 71 29.61 -32.74 -38.73
CA PRO A 71 29.62 -31.58 -37.85
C PRO A 71 30.30 -31.88 -36.51
N SER A 72 31.10 -30.95 -36.01
CA SER A 72 31.74 -31.03 -34.69
C SER A 72 30.79 -30.58 -33.58
N ALA A 73 31.11 -30.90 -32.32
CA ALA A 73 30.42 -30.33 -31.17
C ALA A 73 30.50 -28.78 -31.15
N ASN A 74 31.64 -28.21 -31.58
CA ASN A 74 31.84 -26.76 -31.66
C ASN A 74 30.90 -26.11 -32.69
N PHE A 75 30.65 -26.77 -33.82
CA PHE A 75 29.66 -26.31 -34.81
C PHE A 75 28.27 -26.20 -34.17
N PHE A 76 27.80 -27.24 -33.49
CA PHE A 76 26.49 -27.22 -32.83
C PHE A 76 26.42 -26.17 -31.72
N HIS A 77 27.46 -26.04 -30.89
CA HIS A 77 27.52 -24.99 -29.86
C HIS A 77 27.45 -23.57 -30.45
N ASN A 78 28.13 -23.32 -31.56
CA ASN A 78 28.08 -22.02 -32.24
C ASN A 78 26.71 -21.77 -32.90
N ALA A 79 26.06 -22.81 -33.43
CA ALA A 79 24.72 -22.72 -33.99
C ALA A 79 23.68 -22.41 -32.90
N LEU A 80 23.77 -23.09 -31.74
CA LEU A 80 22.93 -22.81 -30.57
C LEU A 80 23.19 -21.42 -29.99
N LYS A 81 24.45 -20.99 -29.94
CA LYS A 81 24.83 -19.63 -29.55
C LYS A 81 24.16 -18.59 -30.45
N LEU A 82 24.19 -18.81 -31.76
CA LEU A 82 23.52 -17.96 -32.73
C LEU A 82 22.00 -17.95 -32.49
N ALA A 83 21.36 -19.11 -32.39
CA ALA A 83 19.92 -19.21 -32.10
C ALA A 83 19.53 -18.44 -30.82
N SER A 84 20.29 -18.62 -29.73
CA SER A 84 20.03 -17.94 -28.45
C SER A 84 20.20 -16.42 -28.52
N ARG A 85 21.11 -15.91 -29.35
CA ARG A 85 21.37 -14.48 -29.51
C ARG A 85 20.20 -13.77 -30.20
N PHE A 86 19.56 -14.42 -31.16
CA PHE A 86 18.42 -13.89 -31.92
C PHE A 86 17.07 -14.46 -31.45
N ALA A 87 17.07 -15.20 -30.35
CA ALA A 87 15.88 -15.80 -29.74
C ALA A 87 15.08 -16.72 -30.68
N ASP A 88 15.75 -17.37 -31.64
CA ASP A 88 15.15 -18.28 -32.63
C ASP A 88 14.95 -19.68 -32.03
N ALA A 89 13.82 -19.86 -31.32
CA ALA A 89 13.46 -21.12 -30.68
C ALA A 89 13.28 -22.28 -31.68
N ARG A 90 12.84 -21.98 -32.91
CA ARG A 90 12.65 -22.98 -33.96
C ARG A 90 14.00 -23.53 -34.42
N LEU A 91 14.94 -22.64 -34.75
CA LEU A 91 16.29 -23.04 -35.10
C LEU A 91 16.95 -23.81 -33.95
N GLN A 92 16.78 -23.34 -32.71
CA GLN A 92 17.30 -24.02 -31.54
C GLN A 92 16.81 -25.48 -31.45
N ALA A 93 15.51 -25.73 -31.63
CA ALA A 93 14.95 -27.08 -31.62
C ALA A 93 15.53 -27.97 -32.73
N LEU A 94 15.62 -27.45 -33.96
CA LEU A 94 16.20 -28.17 -35.10
C LEU A 94 17.67 -28.53 -34.88
N VAL A 95 18.47 -27.58 -34.35
CA VAL A 95 19.89 -27.79 -34.08
C VAL A 95 20.10 -28.83 -32.97
N LEU A 96 19.26 -28.83 -31.92
CA LEU A 96 19.30 -29.86 -30.86
C LEU A 96 18.97 -31.26 -31.39
N GLU A 97 17.96 -31.37 -32.24
CA GLU A 97 17.57 -32.65 -32.84
C GLU A 97 18.72 -33.23 -33.68
N GLU A 98 19.36 -32.39 -34.49
CA GLU A 98 20.51 -32.79 -35.32
C GLU A 98 21.76 -33.09 -34.50
N MET A 99 22.01 -32.32 -33.42
CA MET A 99 23.09 -32.59 -32.48
C MET A 99 22.92 -33.96 -31.83
N LYS A 100 21.69 -34.31 -31.42
CA LYS A 100 21.33 -35.62 -30.86
C LYS A 100 21.50 -36.75 -31.87
N LYS A 101 21.01 -36.57 -33.10
CA LYS A 101 21.17 -37.57 -34.19
C LYS A 101 22.64 -37.83 -34.53
N SER A 102 23.47 -36.79 -34.44
CA SER A 102 24.91 -36.87 -34.68
C SER A 102 25.70 -37.54 -33.54
N GLY A 103 25.03 -37.91 -32.45
CA GLY A 103 25.65 -38.58 -31.29
C GLY A 103 26.42 -37.63 -30.35
N HIS A 104 26.23 -36.31 -30.48
CA HIS A 104 26.87 -35.34 -29.58
C HIS A 104 26.03 -35.15 -28.31
N ASP A 105 26.70 -34.81 -27.21
CA ASP A 105 26.05 -34.61 -25.92
C ASP A 105 25.25 -33.30 -25.84
N ILE A 106 23.93 -33.44 -25.83
CA ILE A 106 22.99 -32.33 -25.66
C ILE A 106 22.84 -31.89 -24.19
N LYS A 107 23.38 -32.64 -23.24
CA LYS A 107 23.27 -32.37 -21.79
C LYS A 107 24.47 -31.59 -21.23
N SER A 108 25.34 -31.06 -22.08
CA SER A 108 26.48 -30.26 -21.64
C SER A 108 26.05 -28.90 -21.06
N PRO A 109 26.77 -28.34 -20.06
CA PRO A 109 26.43 -27.05 -19.45
C PRO A 109 26.36 -25.88 -20.44
N GLY A 110 27.13 -25.94 -21.52
CA GLY A 110 27.09 -24.95 -22.61
C GLY A 110 25.78 -24.97 -23.38
N VAL A 111 25.23 -26.15 -23.68
CA VAL A 111 23.95 -26.30 -24.37
C VAL A 111 22.82 -25.71 -23.53
N TYR A 112 22.74 -26.08 -22.23
CA TYR A 112 21.76 -25.48 -21.32
C TYR A 112 21.89 -23.96 -21.23
N SER A 113 23.11 -23.40 -21.26
CA SER A 113 23.30 -21.94 -21.31
C SER A 113 22.60 -21.26 -22.48
N TYR A 114 22.74 -21.83 -23.67
CA TYR A 114 22.10 -21.31 -24.88
C TYR A 114 20.58 -21.52 -24.86
N LEU A 115 20.11 -22.63 -24.29
CA LEU A 115 18.69 -22.88 -24.06
C LEU A 115 18.07 -21.80 -23.18
N PHE A 116 18.58 -21.64 -21.95
CA PHE A 116 18.06 -20.67 -20.99
C PHE A 116 18.13 -19.24 -21.50
N ARG A 117 19.20 -18.87 -22.22
CA ARG A 117 19.30 -17.56 -22.86
C ARG A 117 18.22 -17.33 -23.92
N CYS A 118 17.96 -18.33 -24.77
CA CYS A 118 16.91 -18.23 -25.79
C CYS A 118 15.52 -18.10 -25.14
N MET A 119 15.22 -18.96 -24.17
CA MET A 119 13.95 -18.96 -23.45
C MET A 119 13.74 -17.63 -22.69
N ARG A 120 14.80 -17.10 -22.08
CA ARG A 120 14.79 -15.80 -21.40
C ARG A 120 14.43 -14.65 -22.34
N ASN A 121 14.99 -14.65 -23.55
CA ASN A 121 14.74 -13.61 -24.54
C ASN A 121 13.33 -13.69 -25.13
N ASN A 122 12.73 -14.89 -25.16
CA ASN A 122 11.35 -15.10 -25.61
C ASN A 122 10.30 -14.98 -24.50
N GLY A 123 10.73 -14.89 -23.23
CA GLY A 123 9.83 -14.87 -22.07
C GLY A 123 9.14 -16.20 -21.78
N GLU A 124 9.75 -17.32 -22.15
CA GLU A 124 9.16 -18.66 -22.05
C GLU A 124 9.37 -19.27 -20.63
N ILE A 125 8.63 -18.78 -19.64
CA ILE A 125 8.73 -19.22 -18.23
C ILE A 125 8.48 -20.73 -18.08
N GLU A 126 7.39 -21.26 -18.64
CA GLU A 126 7.03 -22.69 -18.50
C GLU A 126 8.14 -23.60 -19.02
N ARG A 127 8.69 -23.28 -20.20
CA ARG A 127 9.78 -24.06 -20.81
C ARG A 127 11.07 -24.00 -19.98
N MET A 128 11.32 -22.88 -19.29
CA MET A 128 12.43 -22.77 -18.33
C MET A 128 12.22 -23.64 -17.10
N ILE A 129 10.98 -23.80 -16.61
CA ILE A 129 10.64 -24.73 -15.52
C ILE A 129 10.94 -26.16 -15.97
N ASP A 130 10.39 -26.58 -17.11
CA ASP A 130 10.54 -27.94 -17.63
C ASP A 130 12.02 -28.30 -17.84
N THR A 131 12.79 -27.38 -18.45
CA THR A 131 14.22 -27.59 -18.69
C THR A 131 15.01 -27.66 -17.39
N LEU A 132 14.67 -26.85 -16.38
CA LEU A 132 15.33 -26.90 -15.08
C LEU A 132 15.03 -28.22 -14.36
N GLU A 133 13.80 -28.72 -14.46
CA GLU A 133 13.42 -30.01 -13.89
C GLU A 133 14.11 -31.18 -14.61
N GLU A 134 14.28 -31.11 -15.93
CA GLU A 134 15.07 -32.07 -16.70
C GLU A 134 16.52 -32.11 -16.21
N MET A 135 17.17 -30.95 -16.04
CA MET A 135 18.54 -30.89 -15.48
C MET A 135 18.63 -31.58 -14.11
N ARG A 136 17.63 -31.41 -13.25
CA ARG A 136 17.57 -32.06 -11.93
C ARG A 136 17.41 -33.58 -12.05
N LYS A 137 16.52 -34.07 -12.91
CA LYS A 137 16.30 -35.51 -13.15
C LYS A 137 17.57 -36.20 -13.63
N GLU A 138 18.40 -35.46 -14.38
CA GLU A 138 19.68 -35.92 -14.92
C GLU A 138 20.86 -35.72 -13.94
N ASN A 139 20.61 -35.26 -12.70
CA ASN A 139 21.61 -34.94 -11.69
C ASN A 139 22.66 -33.90 -12.14
N ILE A 140 22.27 -32.98 -13.02
CA ILE A 140 23.11 -31.88 -13.49
C ILE A 140 22.83 -30.67 -12.63
N THR A 141 23.81 -30.22 -11.83
CA THR A 141 23.67 -29.03 -11.00
C THR A 141 23.54 -27.78 -11.88
N PRO A 142 22.41 -27.05 -11.84
CA PRO A 142 22.25 -25.86 -12.65
C PRO A 142 23.19 -24.74 -12.15
N PRO A 143 24.00 -24.14 -13.03
CA PRO A 143 24.88 -23.03 -12.63
C PRO A 143 24.09 -21.79 -12.23
N LEU A 144 24.65 -20.99 -11.32
CA LEU A 144 23.99 -19.82 -10.71
C LEU A 144 23.43 -18.80 -11.72
N TYR A 145 24.09 -18.62 -12.88
CA TYR A 145 23.61 -17.68 -13.89
C TYR A 145 22.23 -18.06 -14.46
N ILE A 146 21.86 -19.35 -14.45
CA ILE A 146 20.54 -19.82 -14.90
C ILE A 146 19.47 -19.31 -13.94
N TYR A 147 19.66 -19.55 -12.64
CA TYR A 147 18.77 -19.03 -11.61
C TYR A 147 18.63 -17.51 -11.69
N ARG A 148 19.73 -16.78 -11.91
CA ARG A 148 19.68 -15.31 -12.07
C ARG A 148 18.80 -14.89 -13.25
N GLN A 149 19.00 -15.50 -14.42
CA GLN A 149 18.20 -15.17 -15.61
C GLN A 149 16.71 -15.50 -15.38
N PHE A 150 16.45 -16.62 -14.71
CA PHE A 150 15.10 -17.07 -14.45
C PHE A 150 14.38 -16.20 -13.41
N VAL A 151 15.01 -15.93 -12.25
CA VAL A 151 14.47 -14.99 -11.26
C VAL A 151 14.20 -13.64 -11.89
N SER A 152 15.14 -13.09 -12.66
CA SER A 152 14.94 -11.81 -13.37
C SER A 152 13.73 -11.85 -14.31
N LEU A 153 13.51 -12.95 -15.05
CA LEU A 153 12.34 -13.10 -15.91
C LEU A 153 11.04 -13.15 -15.10
N CYS A 154 10.99 -13.97 -14.05
CA CYS A 154 9.82 -14.08 -13.19
C CYS A 154 9.44 -12.72 -12.57
N LEU A 155 10.43 -11.91 -12.17
CA LEU A 155 10.19 -10.58 -11.63
C LEU A 155 9.65 -9.60 -12.70
N GLU A 156 10.10 -9.69 -13.96
CA GLU A 156 9.53 -8.90 -15.07
C GLU A 156 8.06 -9.26 -15.35
N PHE A 157 7.72 -10.54 -15.26
CA PHE A 157 6.37 -11.05 -15.43
C PHE A 157 5.51 -10.99 -14.16
N LYS A 158 6.05 -10.45 -13.06
CA LYS A 158 5.38 -10.30 -11.77
C LYS A 158 4.90 -11.64 -11.16
N GLU A 159 5.73 -12.66 -11.28
CA GLU A 159 5.54 -14.00 -10.72
C GLU A 159 6.46 -14.22 -9.49
N PRO A 160 6.16 -13.61 -8.33
CA PRO A 160 7.05 -13.62 -7.16
C PRO A 160 7.17 -15.02 -6.52
N ASP A 161 6.15 -15.86 -6.58
CA ASP A 161 6.16 -17.19 -5.95
C ASP A 161 7.17 -18.13 -6.61
N ILE A 162 7.23 -18.13 -7.95
CA ILE A 162 8.22 -18.90 -8.72
C ILE A 162 9.62 -18.35 -8.42
N ALA A 163 9.77 -17.03 -8.48
CA ALA A 163 11.05 -16.36 -8.20
C ALA A 163 11.57 -16.68 -6.78
N TYR A 164 10.68 -16.76 -5.79
CA TYR A 164 11.03 -17.08 -4.41
C TYR A 164 11.56 -18.50 -4.24
N ASN A 165 10.91 -19.49 -4.87
CA ASN A 165 11.40 -20.88 -4.84
C ASN A 165 12.76 -21.01 -5.54
N LEU A 166 12.91 -20.39 -6.72
CA LEU A 166 14.19 -20.38 -7.45
C LEU A 166 15.31 -19.72 -6.66
N LEU A 167 15.01 -18.62 -5.96
CA LEU A 167 16.02 -17.91 -5.16
C LEU A 167 16.45 -18.70 -3.93
N LYS A 168 15.53 -19.44 -3.28
CA LYS A 168 15.88 -20.37 -2.20
C LYS A 168 16.80 -21.49 -2.66
N GLU A 169 16.52 -22.07 -3.82
CA GLU A 169 17.39 -23.09 -4.42
C GLU A 169 18.77 -22.51 -4.77
N ALA A 170 18.80 -21.31 -5.35
CA ALA A 170 20.05 -20.63 -5.68
C ALA A 170 20.87 -20.31 -4.42
N ALA A 171 20.23 -19.93 -3.32
CA ALA A 171 20.88 -19.63 -2.04
C ALA A 171 21.53 -20.86 -1.38
N ALA A 172 21.09 -22.08 -1.71
CA ALA A 172 21.71 -23.31 -1.25
C ALA A 172 23.02 -23.66 -2.00
N LEU A 173 23.36 -22.93 -3.06
CA LEU A 173 24.60 -23.13 -3.81
C LEU A 173 25.76 -22.34 -3.19
N ASP A 174 26.91 -22.99 -2.99
CA ASP A 174 28.12 -22.37 -2.42
C ASP A 174 28.57 -21.09 -3.16
N SER A 175 28.28 -21.01 -4.46
CA SER A 175 28.64 -19.87 -5.33
C SER A 175 27.78 -18.60 -5.15
N PHE A 176 26.70 -18.65 -4.35
CA PHE A 176 25.74 -17.54 -4.23
C PHE A 176 26.26 -16.35 -3.39
N ALA A 177 27.19 -16.60 -2.48
CA ALA A 177 27.31 -15.89 -1.20
C ALA A 177 27.68 -14.38 -1.19
N ALA A 178 28.08 -13.73 -2.30
CA ALA A 178 28.59 -12.34 -2.22
C ALA A 178 27.98 -11.31 -3.20
N HIS A 179 27.64 -11.68 -4.44
CA HIS A 179 27.33 -10.69 -5.49
C HIS A 179 25.85 -10.66 -5.90
N HIS A 180 25.03 -11.58 -5.36
CA HIS A 180 23.65 -11.80 -5.81
C HIS A 180 22.58 -11.41 -4.78
N GLN A 181 22.99 -10.78 -3.68
CA GLN A 181 22.10 -10.36 -2.60
C GLN A 181 21.07 -9.31 -3.05
N HIS A 182 21.35 -8.55 -4.12
CA HIS A 182 20.39 -7.62 -4.74
C HIS A 182 19.10 -8.31 -5.23
N LEU A 183 19.17 -9.60 -5.60
CA LEU A 183 17.99 -10.36 -6.03
C LEU A 183 16.96 -10.52 -4.90
N TYR A 184 17.40 -10.55 -3.63
CA TYR A 184 16.47 -10.56 -2.50
C TYR A 184 15.66 -9.26 -2.41
N MET A 185 16.29 -8.12 -2.71
CA MET A 185 15.60 -6.82 -2.74
C MET A 185 14.66 -6.69 -3.93
N ASP A 186 15.06 -7.19 -5.11
CA ASP A 186 14.20 -7.17 -6.29
C ASP A 186 12.96 -8.06 -6.08
N LEU A 187 13.15 -9.23 -5.46
CA LEU A 187 12.04 -10.10 -5.06
C LEU A 187 11.18 -9.48 -3.96
N LEU A 188 11.76 -8.84 -2.95
CA LEU A 188 11.02 -8.12 -1.92
C LEU A 188 10.14 -7.02 -2.54
N ARG A 189 10.68 -6.25 -3.50
CA ARG A 189 9.93 -5.21 -4.21
C ARG A 189 8.78 -5.79 -5.04
N CYS A 190 9.04 -6.87 -5.78
CA CYS A 190 7.99 -7.55 -6.55
C CYS A 190 6.91 -8.14 -5.63
N GLY A 191 7.31 -8.82 -4.56
CA GLY A 191 6.39 -9.37 -3.56
C GLY A 191 5.56 -8.28 -2.87
N ALA A 192 6.16 -7.13 -2.57
CA ALA A 192 5.45 -6.00 -1.97
C ALA A 192 4.43 -5.38 -2.95
N LEU A 193 4.77 -5.26 -4.23
CA LEU A 193 3.86 -4.76 -5.27
C LEU A 193 2.69 -5.71 -5.53
N MET A 194 2.92 -7.03 -5.50
CA MET A 194 1.89 -8.05 -5.71
C MET A 194 1.08 -8.34 -4.43
N GLY A 195 1.54 -7.86 -3.28
CA GLY A 195 0.89 -8.09 -1.99
C GLY A 195 1.14 -9.47 -1.38
N SER A 196 2.20 -10.17 -1.79
CA SER A 196 2.53 -11.52 -1.31
C SER A 196 3.14 -11.47 0.10
N HIS A 197 2.29 -11.54 1.14
CA HIS A 197 2.68 -11.35 2.55
C HIS A 197 3.85 -12.23 3.01
N MET A 198 3.80 -13.54 2.71
CA MET A 198 4.80 -14.51 3.16
C MET A 198 6.19 -14.18 2.58
N ILE A 199 6.24 -13.89 1.28
CA ILE A 199 7.48 -13.52 0.58
C ILE A 199 8.05 -12.22 1.15
N VAL A 200 7.20 -11.21 1.36
CA VAL A 200 7.61 -9.93 1.93
C VAL A 200 8.22 -10.11 3.31
N LYS A 201 7.59 -10.89 4.20
CA LYS A 201 8.09 -11.15 5.55
C LYS A 201 9.47 -11.81 5.53
N ASP A 202 9.63 -12.86 4.73
CA ASP A 202 10.89 -13.60 4.67
C ASP A 202 12.00 -12.79 4.01
N MET A 203 11.70 -12.13 2.89
CA MET A 203 12.69 -11.33 2.16
C MET A 203 13.06 -10.06 2.91
N TRP A 204 12.16 -9.48 3.68
CA TRP A 204 12.50 -8.37 4.58
C TRP A 204 13.53 -8.81 5.62
N LYS A 205 13.31 -9.96 6.26
CA LYS A 205 14.26 -10.53 7.22
C LYS A 205 15.62 -10.80 6.58
N VAL A 206 15.64 -11.53 5.47
CA VAL A 206 16.89 -11.91 4.80
C VAL A 206 17.61 -10.68 4.24
N ALA A 207 16.95 -9.85 3.43
CA ALA A 207 17.59 -8.76 2.72
C ALA A 207 17.97 -7.58 3.62
N VAL A 208 17.04 -7.16 4.50
CA VAL A 208 17.18 -5.92 5.27
C VAL A 208 17.78 -6.19 6.65
N LEU A 209 17.32 -7.22 7.37
CA LEU A 209 17.77 -7.48 8.73
C LEU A 209 19.08 -8.27 8.78
N ASP A 210 19.18 -9.37 8.02
CA ASP A 210 20.34 -10.27 8.07
C ASP A 210 21.50 -9.74 7.21
N HIS A 211 21.22 -9.29 5.99
CA HIS A 211 22.24 -8.77 5.07
C HIS A 211 22.46 -7.26 5.15
N GLY A 212 21.59 -6.51 5.84
CA GLY A 212 21.75 -5.07 6.03
C GLY A 212 21.61 -4.24 4.75
N ILE A 213 20.95 -4.76 3.71
CA ILE A 213 20.72 -4.02 2.47
C ILE A 213 19.72 -2.90 2.76
N LYS A 214 20.06 -1.67 2.35
CA LYS A 214 19.28 -0.47 2.66
C LYS A 214 18.08 -0.35 1.69
N PRO A 215 16.83 -0.50 2.15
CA PRO A 215 15.67 -0.20 1.33
C PRO A 215 15.55 1.30 1.04
N ASP A 216 15.01 1.62 -0.13
CA ASP A 216 14.52 2.97 -0.42
C ASP A 216 13.17 3.24 0.28
N GLU A 217 12.82 4.51 0.46
CA GLU A 217 11.59 4.94 1.14
C GLU A 217 10.32 4.40 0.45
N GLY A 218 10.32 4.29 -0.88
CA GLY A 218 9.20 3.76 -1.65
C GLY A 218 8.93 2.29 -1.36
N LEU A 219 9.99 1.48 -1.28
CA LEU A 219 9.89 0.08 -0.89
C LEU A 219 9.37 -0.08 0.55
N CYS A 220 9.85 0.76 1.48
CA CYS A 220 9.31 0.78 2.84
C CYS A 220 7.80 1.06 2.86
N HIS A 221 7.31 2.01 2.05
CA HIS A 221 5.87 2.25 1.90
C HIS A 221 5.11 1.02 1.39
N TYR A 222 5.59 0.36 0.34
CA TYR A 222 4.91 -0.84 -0.17
C TYR A 222 4.83 -1.94 0.89
N VAL A 223 5.93 -2.17 1.63
CA VAL A 223 5.96 -3.18 2.70
C VAL A 223 5.02 -2.81 3.85
N LEU A 224 4.94 -1.52 4.21
CA LEU A 224 3.99 -1.02 5.22
C LEU A 224 2.53 -1.25 4.82
N HIS A 225 2.17 -1.03 3.55
CA HIS A 225 0.82 -1.33 3.06
C HIS A 225 0.51 -2.84 3.08
N VAL A 226 1.49 -3.69 2.76
CA VAL A 226 1.33 -5.14 2.92
C VAL A 226 1.17 -5.51 4.40
N ALA A 227 1.95 -4.91 5.30
CA ALA A 227 1.80 -5.13 6.74
C ALA A 227 0.40 -4.74 7.23
N ALA A 228 -0.12 -3.58 6.80
CA ALA A 228 -1.46 -3.11 7.13
C ALA A 228 -2.55 -4.08 6.67
N LYS A 229 -2.53 -4.46 5.38
CA LYS A 229 -3.53 -5.35 4.76
C LYS A 229 -3.66 -6.71 5.46
N TYR A 230 -2.54 -7.24 5.97
CA TYR A 230 -2.50 -8.55 6.64
C TYR A 230 -2.46 -8.44 8.17
N GLY A 231 -2.54 -7.23 8.74
CA GLY A 231 -2.45 -7.03 10.19
C GLY A 231 -1.12 -7.45 10.81
N ASN A 232 -0.02 -7.43 10.05
CA ASN A 232 1.29 -7.82 10.56
C ASN A 232 2.00 -6.61 11.20
N SER A 233 1.67 -6.36 12.46
CA SER A 233 2.23 -5.23 13.23
C SER A 233 3.73 -5.38 13.54
N GLU A 234 4.24 -6.61 13.64
CA GLU A 234 5.68 -6.88 13.83
C GLU A 234 6.49 -6.35 12.63
N LEU A 235 6.09 -6.74 11.42
CA LEU A 235 6.72 -6.28 10.18
C LEU A 235 6.63 -4.76 10.04
N GLY A 236 5.45 -4.17 10.30
CA GLY A 236 5.28 -2.72 10.24
C GLY A 236 6.20 -1.97 11.22
N SER A 237 6.34 -2.48 12.45
CA SER A 237 7.21 -1.90 13.48
C SER A 237 8.69 -1.96 13.08
N ASP A 238 9.11 -3.09 12.48
CA ASP A 238 10.46 -3.24 11.94
C ASP A 238 10.75 -2.25 10.81
N VAL A 239 9.79 -2.02 9.91
CA VAL A 239 9.95 -1.04 8.82
C VAL A 239 10.10 0.38 9.36
N ILE A 240 9.28 0.81 10.32
CA ILE A 240 9.41 2.13 10.96
C ILE A 240 10.78 2.31 11.62
N ARG A 241 11.27 1.27 12.31
CA ARG A 241 12.60 1.29 12.92
C ARG A 241 13.71 1.44 11.88
N ILE A 242 13.59 0.78 10.73
CA ILE A 242 14.55 0.89 9.62
C ILE A 242 14.49 2.29 8.98
N ILE A 243 13.30 2.85 8.77
CA ILE A 243 13.12 4.24 8.27
C ILE A 243 13.89 5.22 9.17
N GLY A 244 13.73 5.11 10.49
CA GLY A 244 14.45 5.92 11.46
C GLY A 244 15.98 5.74 11.40
N LYS A 245 16.45 4.48 11.31
CA LYS A 245 17.89 4.17 11.19
C LYS A 245 18.52 4.70 9.90
N LEU A 246 17.77 4.73 8.81
CA LEU A 246 18.23 5.25 7.52
C LEU A 246 18.19 6.78 7.45
N GLY A 247 17.55 7.44 8.43
CA GLY A 247 17.44 8.89 8.51
C GLY A 247 16.39 9.48 7.57
N TYR A 248 15.43 8.68 7.09
CA TYR A 248 14.31 9.22 6.33
C TYR A 248 13.38 10.02 7.26
N PRO A 249 12.88 11.19 6.82
CA PRO A 249 11.97 11.98 7.63
C PRO A 249 10.66 11.21 7.83
N TYR A 250 10.20 11.15 9.07
CA TYR A 250 8.91 10.54 9.35
C TYR A 250 7.78 11.34 8.69
N LYS A 251 6.82 10.63 8.14
CA LYS A 251 5.65 11.15 7.44
C LYS A 251 4.43 10.37 7.92
N GLU A 252 3.25 10.96 7.79
CA GLU A 252 2.01 10.28 8.15
C GLU A 252 1.82 8.98 7.35
N SER A 253 2.18 8.98 6.07
CA SER A 253 2.13 7.82 5.18
C SER A 253 2.92 6.60 5.67
N HIS A 254 3.91 6.81 6.56
CA HIS A 254 4.62 5.71 7.21
C HIS A 254 3.81 5.12 8.38
N PHE A 255 3.17 5.99 9.18
CA PHE A 255 2.52 5.58 10.41
C PHE A 255 1.06 5.15 10.22
N ALA A 256 0.32 5.71 9.27
CA ALA A 256 -1.08 5.33 9.04
C ALA A 256 -1.24 3.83 8.73
N PRO A 257 -0.43 3.20 7.86
CA PRO A 257 -0.46 1.75 7.66
C PRO A 257 -0.06 0.95 8.91
N LEU A 258 0.86 1.48 9.74
CA LEU A 258 1.23 0.83 11.00
C LEU A 258 0.07 0.84 11.99
N VAL A 259 -0.62 1.96 12.12
CA VAL A 259 -1.84 2.09 12.94
C VAL A 259 -2.92 1.14 12.45
N GLU A 260 -3.13 1.04 11.14
CA GLU A 260 -4.06 0.07 10.55
C GLU A 260 -3.68 -1.38 10.89
N ALA A 261 -2.38 -1.73 10.82
CA ALA A 261 -1.92 -3.07 11.17
C ALA A 261 -2.21 -3.43 12.64
N PHE A 262 -1.94 -2.52 13.59
CA PHE A 262 -2.23 -2.74 15.02
C PHE A 262 -3.74 -2.72 15.33
N ALA A 263 -4.51 -1.86 14.67
CA ALA A 263 -5.96 -1.82 14.84
C ALA A 263 -6.62 -3.11 14.30
N ALA A 264 -6.07 -3.69 13.22
CA ALA A 264 -6.55 -4.95 12.65
C ALA A 264 -6.35 -6.15 13.60
N THR A 265 -5.24 -6.18 14.36
CA THR A 265 -4.98 -7.22 15.37
C THR A 265 -5.72 -7.01 16.68
N GLY A 266 -6.29 -5.82 16.90
CA GLY A 266 -6.95 -5.44 18.16
C GLY A 266 -5.99 -5.09 19.28
N ASP A 267 -4.69 -4.91 18.99
CA ASP A 267 -3.72 -4.41 19.97
C ASP A 267 -3.85 -2.88 20.11
N TRP A 268 -4.85 -2.49 20.89
CA TRP A 268 -5.16 -1.08 21.14
C TRP A 268 -4.07 -0.37 21.95
N LYS A 269 -3.34 -1.08 22.82
CA LYS A 269 -2.26 -0.49 23.60
C LYS A 269 -1.16 0.04 22.68
N SER A 270 -0.73 -0.79 21.73
CA SER A 270 0.26 -0.38 20.74
C SER A 270 -0.31 0.63 19.74
N THR A 271 -1.57 0.49 19.32
CA THR A 271 -2.25 1.46 18.44
C THR A 271 -2.20 2.88 19.04
N LEU A 272 -2.58 3.03 20.31
CA LEU A 272 -2.58 4.31 21.02
C LEU A 272 -1.16 4.84 21.26
N HIS A 273 -0.20 3.93 21.51
CA HIS A 273 1.21 4.31 21.61
C HIS A 273 1.77 4.86 20.28
N VAL A 274 1.39 4.29 19.14
CA VAL A 274 1.81 4.78 17.82
C VAL A 274 1.29 6.20 17.58
N LEU A 275 0.06 6.54 17.97
CA LEU A 275 -0.44 7.92 17.87
C LEU A 275 0.46 8.92 18.62
N HIS A 276 0.90 8.56 19.82
CA HIS A 276 1.86 9.37 20.57
C HIS A 276 3.21 9.49 19.82
N LEU A 277 3.71 8.38 19.26
CA LEU A 277 4.96 8.38 18.49
C LEU A 277 4.90 9.29 17.25
N ILE A 278 3.75 9.38 16.57
CA ILE A 278 3.53 10.27 15.42
C ILE A 278 3.79 11.73 15.83
N ARG A 279 3.19 12.19 16.94
CA ARG A 279 3.42 13.56 17.45
C ARG A 279 4.83 13.78 17.97
N LYS A 280 5.41 12.80 18.66
CA LYS A 280 6.81 12.89 19.12
C LYS A 280 7.79 13.01 17.95
N ALA A 281 7.46 12.40 16.81
CA ALA A 281 8.19 12.53 15.56
C ALA A 281 7.96 13.87 14.83
N GLY A 282 7.12 14.78 15.37
CA GLY A 282 6.78 16.06 14.78
C GLY A 282 5.74 15.97 13.65
N VAL A 283 5.09 14.82 13.48
CA VAL A 283 4.04 14.61 12.48
C VAL A 283 2.68 14.85 13.14
N ILE A 284 1.78 15.53 12.45
CA ILE A 284 0.41 15.76 12.93
C ILE A 284 -0.46 14.64 12.36
N PRO A 285 -1.09 13.79 13.18
CA PRO A 285 -2.03 12.80 12.68
C PRO A 285 -3.21 13.48 11.97
N THR A 286 -3.61 12.98 10.80
CA THR A 286 -4.77 13.47 10.04
C THR A 286 -5.85 12.38 9.90
N GLN A 287 -6.81 12.61 9.01
CA GLN A 287 -7.93 11.69 8.78
C GLN A 287 -7.49 10.30 8.34
N GLU A 288 -6.36 10.19 7.63
CA GLU A 288 -5.84 8.91 7.14
C GLU A 288 -5.52 7.96 8.31
N THR A 289 -4.77 8.46 9.29
CA THR A 289 -4.44 7.71 10.52
C THR A 289 -5.67 7.37 11.35
N SER A 290 -6.63 8.30 11.47
CA SER A 290 -7.81 8.07 12.32
C SER A 290 -8.83 7.11 11.70
N ARG A 291 -8.90 7.01 10.37
CA ARG A 291 -9.96 6.26 9.66
C ARG A 291 -9.98 4.78 10.03
N SER A 292 -8.81 4.14 10.09
CA SER A 292 -8.69 2.71 10.43
C SER A 292 -9.17 2.43 11.85
N ILE A 293 -8.82 3.30 12.80
CA ILE A 293 -9.27 3.24 14.19
C ILE A 293 -10.78 3.42 14.29
N VAL A 294 -11.33 4.48 13.66
CA VAL A 294 -12.78 4.76 13.68
C VAL A 294 -13.58 3.59 13.10
N TYR A 295 -13.13 3.04 11.96
CA TYR A 295 -13.82 1.92 11.32
C TYR A 295 -13.89 0.68 12.25
N LYS A 296 -12.80 0.39 12.97
CA LYS A 296 -12.74 -0.79 13.84
C LYS A 296 -13.46 -0.56 15.17
N LEU A 297 -13.27 0.59 15.81
CA LEU A 297 -13.94 0.95 17.06
C LEU A 297 -15.45 1.19 16.87
N GLY A 298 -15.86 1.78 15.75
CA GLY A 298 -17.27 2.10 15.50
C GLY A 298 -18.16 0.86 15.36
N ASN A 299 -17.59 -0.26 14.88
CA ASN A 299 -18.34 -1.49 14.59
C ASN A 299 -18.38 -2.51 15.75
N ASP A 300 -17.54 -2.37 16.77
CA ASP A 300 -17.38 -3.39 17.81
C ASP A 300 -17.28 -2.74 19.21
N VAL A 301 -18.33 -2.90 20.01
CA VAL A 301 -18.44 -2.35 21.36
C VAL A 301 -17.39 -2.94 22.31
N ASP A 302 -17.04 -4.22 22.17
CA ASP A 302 -16.01 -4.85 23.00
C ASP A 302 -14.64 -4.28 22.67
N ALA A 303 -14.38 -3.97 21.40
CA ALA A 303 -13.14 -3.29 20.99
C ALA A 303 -13.01 -1.90 21.62
N ILE A 304 -14.09 -1.12 21.72
CA ILE A 304 -14.07 0.18 22.41
C ILE A 304 -13.73 0.03 23.88
N ARG A 305 -14.30 -0.97 24.56
CA ARG A 305 -14.00 -1.23 25.97
C ARG A 305 -12.55 -1.66 26.19
N ILE A 306 -12.00 -2.50 25.31
CA ILE A 306 -10.58 -2.88 25.36
C ILE A 306 -9.69 -1.65 25.09
N ALA A 307 -10.04 -0.81 24.11
CA ALA A 307 -9.31 0.42 23.83
C ALA A 307 -9.34 1.39 25.01
N ARG A 308 -10.49 1.54 25.69
CA ARG A 308 -10.59 2.33 26.93
C ARG A 308 -9.73 1.75 28.04
N LYS A 309 -9.76 0.44 28.25
CA LYS A 309 -8.91 -0.20 29.25
C LYS A 309 -7.42 0.00 28.93
N ALA A 310 -7.05 -0.11 27.65
CA ALA A 310 -5.68 0.17 27.21
C ALA A 310 -5.29 1.63 27.46
N LEU A 311 -6.22 2.57 27.30
CA LEU A 311 -6.04 3.97 27.65
C LEU A 311 -5.81 4.17 29.16
N ASP A 312 -6.58 3.48 30.00
CA ASP A 312 -6.45 3.52 31.46
C ASP A 312 -5.11 2.91 31.93
N ASP A 313 -4.64 1.86 31.26
CA ASP A 313 -3.39 1.15 31.57
C ASP A 313 -2.14 1.95 31.13
N LEU A 314 -2.28 2.93 30.23
CA LEU A 314 -1.21 3.86 29.85
C LEU A 314 -1.00 4.88 30.98
N LYS A 315 -0.14 4.53 31.95
CA LYS A 315 0.23 5.39 33.09
C LYS A 315 0.70 6.78 32.66
N GLN A 316 0.51 7.76 33.55
CA GLN A 316 0.84 9.21 33.48
C GLN A 316 2.19 9.62 32.84
N ASP A 317 3.17 8.72 32.69
CA ASP A 317 4.48 8.99 32.09
C ASP A 317 4.49 8.91 30.55
N SER A 318 3.51 8.24 29.94
CA SER A 318 3.32 8.27 28.49
C SER A 318 2.31 9.35 28.15
N ALA A 319 2.74 10.42 27.49
CA ALA A 319 1.86 11.51 27.07
C ALA A 319 0.82 11.01 26.05
N VAL A 320 -0.34 10.57 26.54
CA VAL A 320 -1.42 10.06 25.70
C VAL A 320 -1.91 11.17 24.77
N ASP A 321 -2.10 10.84 23.48
CA ASP A 321 -2.54 11.79 22.47
C ASP A 321 -4.01 12.21 22.70
N ILE A 322 -4.33 13.50 22.54
CA ILE A 322 -5.72 14.01 22.58
C ILE A 322 -6.61 13.27 21.56
N LEU A 323 -6.04 12.90 20.40
CA LEU A 323 -6.75 12.18 19.35
C LEU A 323 -7.24 10.80 19.85
N ALA A 324 -6.48 10.12 20.71
CA ALA A 324 -6.89 8.84 21.28
C ALA A 324 -8.19 8.98 22.09
N PHE A 325 -8.27 10.00 22.94
CA PHE A 325 -9.48 10.30 23.72
C PHE A 325 -10.65 10.66 22.80
N ASN A 326 -10.43 11.51 21.79
CA ASN A 326 -11.47 11.92 20.85
C ASN A 326 -12.09 10.72 20.11
N LEU A 327 -11.24 9.82 19.60
CA LEU A 327 -11.69 8.65 18.85
C LEU A 327 -12.52 7.70 19.72
N ILE A 328 -12.09 7.46 20.97
CA ILE A 328 -12.81 6.58 21.91
C ILE A 328 -14.14 7.22 22.34
N ILE A 329 -14.17 8.52 22.65
CA ILE A 329 -15.39 9.25 23.02
C ILE A 329 -16.39 9.22 21.86
N HIS A 330 -15.95 9.50 20.63
CA HIS A 330 -16.80 9.42 19.44
C HIS A 330 -17.34 7.99 19.21
N ALA A 331 -16.51 6.96 19.40
CA ALA A 331 -16.93 5.58 19.24
C ALA A 331 -18.00 5.17 20.28
N PHE A 332 -17.82 5.55 21.55
CA PHE A 332 -18.82 5.32 22.61
C PHE A 332 -20.13 6.08 22.32
N ALA A 333 -20.03 7.35 21.92
CA ALA A 333 -21.19 8.17 21.58
C ALA A 333 -21.99 7.59 20.40
N HIS A 334 -21.31 7.08 19.37
CA HIS A 334 -21.95 6.44 18.21
C HIS A 334 -22.68 5.13 18.58
N ASN A 335 -22.15 4.39 19.56
CA ASN A 335 -22.71 3.13 20.04
C ASN A 335 -23.71 3.28 21.20
N ASN A 336 -24.23 4.50 21.44
CA ASN A 336 -25.17 4.82 22.51
C ASN A 336 -24.65 4.58 23.95
N GLN A 337 -23.33 4.47 24.14
CA GLN A 337 -22.69 4.27 25.45
C GLN A 337 -22.25 5.61 26.05
N TYR A 338 -23.23 6.46 26.36
CA TYR A 338 -22.97 7.84 26.75
C TYR A 338 -22.28 7.97 28.11
N ALA A 339 -22.59 7.08 29.07
CA ALA A 339 -21.95 7.08 30.39
C ALA A 339 -20.44 6.86 30.29
N ASP A 340 -20.02 5.88 29.50
CA ASP A 340 -18.62 5.53 29.26
C ASP A 340 -17.87 6.65 28.51
N ALA A 341 -18.54 7.34 27.59
CA ALA A 341 -18.00 8.51 26.91
C ALA A 341 -17.69 9.66 27.90
N MET A 342 -18.60 9.92 28.84
CA MET A 342 -18.42 10.97 29.86
C MET A 342 -17.33 10.61 30.87
N GLU A 343 -17.23 9.34 31.28
CA GLU A 343 -16.15 8.85 32.15
C GLU A 343 -14.78 9.04 31.48
N THR A 344 -14.68 8.69 30.19
CA THR A 344 -13.46 8.86 29.39
C THR A 344 -13.06 10.33 29.28
N PHE A 345 -14.02 11.25 29.11
CA PHE A 345 -13.75 12.69 29.14
C PHE A 345 -13.27 13.18 30.51
N SER A 346 -13.89 12.71 31.59
CA SER A 346 -13.52 13.10 32.95
C SER A 346 -12.06 12.73 33.24
N LYS A 347 -11.63 11.54 32.81
CA LYS A 347 -10.22 11.11 32.86
C LYS A 347 -9.29 12.01 32.04
N ALA A 348 -9.69 12.42 30.84
CA ALA A 348 -8.90 13.36 30.03
C ALA A 348 -8.64 14.68 30.78
N THR A 349 -9.66 15.18 31.50
CA THR A 349 -9.54 16.39 32.32
C THR A 349 -8.69 16.18 33.57
N GLU A 350 -8.78 15.02 34.23
CA GLU A 350 -7.93 14.64 35.37
C GLU A 350 -6.46 14.56 34.98
N MET A 351 -6.16 14.07 33.78
CA MET A 351 -4.82 14.00 33.20
C MET A 351 -4.29 15.36 32.70
N LYS A 352 -5.05 16.45 32.86
CA LYS A 352 -4.70 17.81 32.42
C LYS A 352 -4.31 17.91 30.94
N ILE A 353 -4.92 17.09 30.10
CA ILE A 353 -4.69 17.10 28.66
C ILE A 353 -5.41 18.32 28.06
N LYS A 354 -4.75 19.07 27.16
CA LYS A 354 -5.35 20.22 26.45
C LYS A 354 -6.41 19.71 25.47
N ILE A 355 -7.66 19.60 25.94
CA ILE A 355 -8.82 19.20 25.14
C ILE A 355 -9.00 20.12 23.94
N ASN A 356 -9.50 19.61 22.81
CA ASN A 356 -9.79 20.41 21.63
C ASN A 356 -11.31 20.57 21.42
N ILE A 357 -11.70 21.43 20.49
CA ILE A 357 -13.12 21.71 20.18
C ILE A 357 -13.86 20.44 19.74
N GLU A 358 -13.18 19.53 19.02
CA GLU A 358 -13.76 18.25 18.58
C GLU A 358 -14.11 17.35 19.78
N THR A 359 -13.24 17.27 20.79
CA THR A 359 -13.52 16.53 22.05
C THR A 359 -14.84 17.01 22.65
N ILE A 360 -15.02 18.33 22.71
CA ILE A 360 -16.18 18.94 23.35
C ILE A 360 -17.43 18.72 22.52
N HIS A 361 -17.34 18.81 21.19
CA HIS A 361 -18.46 18.49 20.32
C HIS A 361 -18.93 17.04 20.47
N ALA A 362 -17.99 16.10 20.61
CA ALA A 362 -18.26 14.70 20.84
C ALA A 362 -18.99 14.47 22.18
N VAL A 363 -18.49 15.08 23.25
CA VAL A 363 -19.07 14.95 24.59
C VAL A 363 -20.42 15.64 24.69
N LEU A 364 -20.59 16.83 24.10
CA LEU A 364 -21.88 17.51 24.05
C LEU A 364 -22.92 16.69 23.28
N ASP A 365 -22.55 16.05 22.17
CA ASP A 365 -23.45 15.11 21.49
C ASP A 365 -23.84 13.95 22.41
N ALA A 366 -22.87 13.36 23.13
CA ALA A 366 -23.16 12.31 24.10
C ALA A 366 -24.13 12.78 25.21
N CYS A 367 -23.92 13.99 25.75
CA CYS A 367 -24.82 14.59 26.75
C CYS A 367 -26.23 14.85 26.20
N ILE A 368 -26.34 15.33 24.96
CA ILE A 368 -27.62 15.59 24.28
C ILE A 368 -28.43 14.30 24.17
N HIS A 369 -27.79 13.18 23.83
CA HIS A 369 -28.47 11.91 23.69
C HIS A 369 -28.76 11.23 25.04
N ALA A 370 -27.89 11.40 26.04
CA ALA A 370 -28.11 10.95 27.42
C ALA A 370 -29.14 11.77 28.20
N LYS A 371 -29.46 12.99 27.73
CA LYS A 371 -30.26 14.01 28.45
C LYS A 371 -29.62 14.48 29.76
N GLU A 372 -28.30 14.39 29.86
CA GLU A 372 -27.53 14.77 31.05
C GLU A 372 -27.06 16.23 30.95
N VAL A 373 -27.96 17.17 31.26
CA VAL A 373 -27.69 18.62 31.12
C VAL A 373 -26.66 19.13 32.12
N ASN A 374 -26.70 18.64 33.36
CA ASN A 374 -25.77 19.07 34.39
C ASN A 374 -24.30 18.80 34.00
N VAL A 375 -24.05 17.67 33.34
CA VAL A 375 -22.71 17.34 32.84
C VAL A 375 -22.35 18.22 31.65
N GLY A 376 -23.25 18.40 30.68
CA GLY A 376 -22.98 19.25 29.52
C GLY A 376 -22.71 20.72 29.86
N ILE A 377 -23.40 21.30 30.87
CA ILE A 377 -23.10 22.65 31.38
C ILE A 377 -21.72 22.70 32.02
N LYS A 378 -21.35 21.69 32.82
CA LYS A 378 -20.01 21.62 33.42
C LYS A 378 -18.93 21.56 32.35
N VAL A 379 -19.10 20.73 31.32
CA VAL A 379 -18.16 20.60 30.19
C VAL A 379 -18.04 21.92 29.43
N PHE A 380 -19.17 22.59 29.17
CA PHE A 380 -19.17 23.89 28.49
C PHE A 380 -18.50 24.99 29.31
N ASN A 381 -18.79 25.06 30.61
CA ASN A 381 -18.16 26.04 31.49
C ASN A 381 -16.66 25.75 31.67
N GLN A 382 -16.25 24.48 31.69
CA GLN A 382 -14.83 24.12 31.66
C GLN A 382 -14.16 24.64 30.38
N PHE A 383 -14.81 24.48 29.22
CA PHE A 383 -14.30 25.00 27.95
C PHE A 383 -14.19 26.53 27.91
N VAL A 384 -15.16 27.25 28.48
CA VAL A 384 -15.17 28.72 28.51
C VAL A 384 -14.18 29.27 29.57
N ASN A 385 -13.97 28.56 30.69
CA ASN A 385 -13.16 29.03 31.82
C ASN A 385 -11.68 28.60 31.77
N THR A 386 -11.28 27.69 30.87
CA THR A 386 -9.87 27.24 30.75
C THR A 386 -8.88 28.37 30.42
N ASP A 387 -9.36 29.53 29.96
CA ASP A 387 -8.51 30.68 29.59
C ASP A 387 -8.20 31.64 30.75
N ILE A 388 -8.85 31.53 31.92
CA ILE A 388 -8.70 32.55 32.99
C ILE A 388 -7.54 32.23 33.96
N SER A 389 -6.95 31.03 33.91
CA SER A 389 -5.97 30.58 34.93
C SER A 389 -4.50 30.50 34.47
N SER A 390 -4.18 30.76 33.20
CA SER A 390 -2.80 30.72 32.69
C SER A 390 -2.37 32.07 32.13
N GLY A 391 -2.23 33.05 33.03
CA GLY A 391 -1.46 34.26 32.77
C GLY A 391 0.03 33.93 32.80
N ASP A 392 0.58 33.67 31.63
CA ASP A 392 1.99 33.85 31.22
C ASP A 392 2.34 32.77 30.19
N HIS A 393 2.12 33.08 28.91
CA HIS A 393 3.08 32.97 27.80
C HIS A 393 2.37 33.18 26.46
N GLN A 394 3.12 33.80 25.55
CA GLN A 394 2.76 34.30 24.23
C GLN A 394 2.10 33.23 23.32
N GLU A 395 1.08 33.66 22.55
CA GLU A 395 0.51 32.99 21.35
C GLU A 395 -0.28 31.67 21.54
N ASP A 396 -0.99 31.49 22.66
CA ASP A 396 -1.93 30.38 22.81
C ASP A 396 -3.33 30.69 22.21
N ILE A 397 -3.80 29.78 21.35
CA ILE A 397 -5.09 29.83 20.63
C ILE A 397 -6.26 29.99 21.60
N VAL A 398 -6.91 31.15 21.60
CA VAL A 398 -8.20 31.41 22.29
C VAL A 398 -9.24 30.41 21.78
N MET A 399 -9.71 29.49 22.62
CA MET A 399 -10.78 28.58 22.24
C MET A 399 -12.14 29.23 22.46
N ASN A 400 -12.54 30.09 21.52
CA ASN A 400 -13.87 30.69 21.56
C ASN A 400 -14.96 29.68 21.17
N PRO A 401 -16.14 29.71 21.83
CA PRO A 401 -17.32 29.00 21.37
C PRO A 401 -17.61 29.31 19.91
N ASN A 402 -17.69 28.25 19.09
CA ASN A 402 -18.09 28.38 17.70
C ASN A 402 -19.62 28.20 17.57
N PRO A 403 -20.21 28.51 16.40
CA PRO A 403 -21.64 28.37 16.20
C PRO A 403 -22.17 26.96 16.48
N THR A 404 -21.35 25.94 16.22
CA THR A 404 -21.72 24.53 16.45
C THR A 404 -21.75 24.17 17.94
N THR A 405 -20.81 24.65 18.76
CA THR A 405 -20.83 24.47 20.22
C THR A 405 -22.07 25.14 20.83
N MET A 406 -22.35 26.39 20.46
CA MET A 406 -23.52 27.12 20.95
C MET A 406 -24.84 26.44 20.52
N SER A 407 -24.92 26.01 19.26
CA SER A 407 -26.07 25.25 18.74
C SER A 407 -26.27 23.93 19.50
N LYS A 408 -25.20 23.22 19.87
CA LYS A 408 -25.28 22.00 20.70
C LYS A 408 -25.79 22.31 22.11
N MET A 409 -25.37 23.41 22.72
CA MET A 409 -25.90 23.84 24.02
C MET A 409 -27.40 24.15 23.99
N VAL A 410 -27.88 24.91 23.00
CA VAL A 410 -29.32 25.14 22.80
C VAL A 410 -30.06 23.80 22.63
N THR A 411 -29.50 22.91 21.83
CA THR A 411 -30.06 21.58 21.57
C THR A 411 -30.12 20.70 22.83
N LEU A 412 -29.11 20.82 23.71
CA LEU A 412 -29.02 20.13 24.99
C LEU A 412 -30.09 20.64 25.96
N MET A 413 -30.27 21.95 26.09
CA MET A 413 -31.31 22.52 26.96
C MET A 413 -32.72 22.10 26.51
N CYS A 414 -32.96 21.99 25.20
CA CYS A 414 -34.24 21.52 24.65
C CYS A 414 -34.59 20.06 25.02
N THR A 415 -33.65 19.29 25.60
CA THR A 415 -33.91 17.91 26.04
C THR A 415 -34.65 17.83 27.39
N GLN A 416 -34.62 18.90 28.18
CA GLN A 416 -35.24 18.98 29.50
C GLN A 416 -36.70 19.43 29.39
N ASP A 417 -37.46 19.25 30.46
CA ASP A 417 -38.82 19.79 30.55
C ASP A 417 -38.84 21.30 30.78
N ASP A 418 -37.89 21.81 31.58
CA ASP A 418 -37.57 23.23 31.67
C ASP A 418 -36.49 23.59 30.63
N TYR A 419 -36.89 24.33 29.59
CA TYR A 419 -36.04 24.71 28.47
C TYR A 419 -35.83 26.23 28.37
N GLU A 420 -36.07 27.00 29.45
CA GLU A 420 -35.83 28.45 29.47
C GLU A 420 -34.37 28.79 29.16
N ASP A 421 -33.44 27.98 29.67
CA ASP A 421 -32.02 28.14 29.39
C ASP A 421 -31.69 28.00 27.90
N ALA A 422 -32.52 27.29 27.11
CA ALA A 422 -32.33 27.19 25.66
C ALA A 422 -32.40 28.57 24.98
N PHE A 423 -33.32 29.44 25.45
CA PHE A 423 -33.45 30.81 24.94
C PHE A 423 -32.27 31.68 25.38
N LYS A 424 -31.79 31.52 26.63
CA LYS A 424 -30.60 32.23 27.12
C LYS A 424 -29.36 31.92 26.27
N TYR A 425 -29.12 30.65 25.95
CA TYR A 425 -27.99 30.27 25.08
C TYR A 425 -28.21 30.70 23.62
N LEU A 426 -29.45 30.77 23.14
CA LEU A 426 -29.77 31.28 21.80
C LEU A 426 -29.51 32.78 21.69
N GLU A 427 -29.87 33.55 22.71
CA GLU A 427 -29.55 34.98 22.80
C GLU A 427 -28.05 35.22 22.95
N LEU A 428 -27.37 34.43 23.78
CA LEU A 428 -25.91 34.47 23.91
C LEU A 428 -25.21 34.18 22.57
N MET A 429 -25.74 33.25 21.78
CA MET A 429 -25.23 32.95 20.45
C MET A 429 -25.38 34.15 19.50
N LYS A 430 -26.52 34.85 19.55
CA LYS A 430 -26.78 36.05 18.74
C LYS A 430 -25.91 37.24 19.18
N SER A 431 -25.73 37.44 20.49
CA SER A 431 -24.93 38.55 21.02
C SER A 431 -23.44 38.40 20.70
N MET A 432 -22.96 37.17 20.54
CA MET A 432 -21.62 36.86 20.01
C MET A 432 -21.52 37.07 18.47
N GLY A 433 -22.60 37.45 17.79
CA GLY A 433 -22.63 37.70 16.35
C GLY A 433 -22.79 36.44 15.50
N PHE A 434 -23.13 35.29 16.08
CA PHE A 434 -23.33 34.05 15.34
C PHE A 434 -24.78 33.92 14.83
N VAL A 435 -24.92 33.42 13.60
CA VAL A 435 -26.22 33.02 13.06
C VAL A 435 -26.57 31.63 13.62
N PRO A 436 -27.69 31.45 14.34
CA PRO A 436 -28.07 30.16 14.89
C PRO A 436 -28.28 29.11 13.81
N LEU A 437 -27.72 27.90 14.01
CA LEU A 437 -27.77 26.85 13.01
C LEU A 437 -29.19 26.25 12.90
N ARG A 438 -29.57 25.80 11.70
CA ARG A 438 -30.88 25.15 11.46
C ARG A 438 -31.21 24.05 12.48
N GLY A 439 -30.20 23.29 12.92
CA GLY A 439 -30.36 22.18 13.87
C GLY A 439 -30.91 22.61 15.24
N CYS A 440 -30.44 23.74 15.80
CA CYS A 440 -30.95 24.22 17.09
C CYS A 440 -32.39 24.71 16.97
N TYR A 441 -32.74 25.46 15.92
CA TYR A 441 -34.12 25.88 15.67
C TYR A 441 -35.05 24.69 15.45
N TYR A 442 -34.62 23.68 14.69
CA TYR A 442 -35.41 22.47 14.48
C TYR A 442 -35.78 21.78 15.81
N ARG A 443 -34.80 21.62 16.71
CA ARG A 443 -35.03 21.02 18.04
C ARG A 443 -35.90 21.90 18.94
N LEU A 444 -35.65 23.21 18.96
CA LEU A 444 -36.42 24.18 19.74
C LEU A 444 -37.88 24.24 19.29
N VAL A 445 -38.14 24.41 18.00
CA VAL A 445 -39.49 24.43 17.40
C VAL A 445 -40.23 23.12 17.68
N LYS A 446 -39.55 21.98 17.55
CA LYS A 446 -40.13 20.67 17.87
C LYS A 446 -40.58 20.60 19.34
N LYS A 447 -39.74 21.08 20.27
CA LYS A 447 -40.05 21.10 21.71
C LYS A 447 -41.19 22.07 22.03
N LEU A 448 -41.17 23.29 21.48
CA LEU A 448 -42.22 24.30 21.65
C LEU A 448 -43.58 23.80 21.13
N ALA A 449 -43.61 23.16 19.96
CA ALA A 449 -44.82 22.55 19.43
C ALA A 449 -45.35 21.45 20.35
N SER A 450 -44.47 20.60 20.89
CA SER A 450 -44.88 19.52 21.79
C SER A 450 -45.47 19.98 23.13
N HIS A 451 -45.05 21.15 23.63
CA HIS A 451 -45.53 21.76 24.87
C HIS A 451 -46.62 22.83 24.65
N GLN A 452 -47.05 23.07 23.41
CA GLN A 452 -48.00 24.13 23.04
C GLN A 452 -47.60 25.51 23.55
N ASP A 453 -46.30 25.82 23.50
CA ASP A 453 -45.77 27.09 24.00
C ASP A 453 -46.10 28.25 23.03
N PRO A 454 -46.60 29.39 23.52
CA PRO A 454 -46.95 30.55 22.68
C PRO A 454 -45.76 31.16 21.92
N ARG A 455 -44.52 30.92 22.39
CA ARG A 455 -43.28 31.40 21.74
C ARG A 455 -42.95 30.65 20.45
N LEU A 456 -43.72 29.61 20.10
CA LEU A 456 -43.56 28.86 18.85
C LEU A 456 -43.56 29.76 17.61
N ASN A 457 -44.51 30.71 17.52
CA ASN A 457 -44.62 31.60 16.38
C ASN A 457 -43.39 32.51 16.23
N ILE A 458 -42.87 33.02 17.34
CA ILE A 458 -41.67 33.85 17.39
C ILE A 458 -40.46 33.05 16.88
N ALA A 459 -40.28 31.81 17.37
CA ALA A 459 -39.18 30.94 16.92
C ALA A 459 -39.27 30.59 15.42
N LEU A 460 -40.48 30.44 14.87
CA LEU A 460 -40.71 30.18 13.44
C LEU A 460 -40.41 31.41 12.57
N GLU A 461 -40.78 32.61 13.02
CA GLU A 461 -40.46 33.85 12.33
C GLU A 461 -38.95 34.11 12.32
N GLU A 462 -38.28 33.93 13.47
CA GLU A 462 -36.81 34.04 13.54
C GLU A 462 -36.10 33.00 12.66
N MET A 463 -36.59 31.76 12.64
CA MET A 463 -36.05 30.69 11.78
C MET A 463 -36.16 31.06 10.30
N LYS A 464 -37.28 31.68 9.88
CA LYS A 464 -37.47 32.19 8.51
C LYS A 464 -36.58 33.40 8.23
N ALA A 465 -36.42 34.32 9.18
CA ALA A 465 -35.54 35.48 9.06
C ALA A 465 -34.07 35.08 8.89
N CYS A 466 -33.65 33.97 9.50
CA CYS A 466 -32.33 33.35 9.29
C CYS A 466 -32.20 32.61 7.94
N GLY A 467 -33.24 32.58 7.11
CA GLY A 467 -33.24 31.95 5.79
C GLY A 467 -33.54 30.45 5.77
N TYR A 468 -34.02 29.87 6.87
CA TYR A 468 -34.30 28.42 6.94
C TYR A 468 -35.76 28.10 6.63
N GLN A 469 -35.97 27.15 5.72
CA GLN A 469 -37.30 26.64 5.38
C GLN A 469 -37.73 25.47 6.29
N LEU A 470 -39.03 25.44 6.60
CA LEU A 470 -39.69 24.34 7.29
C LEU A 470 -39.66 23.08 6.44
N ASN A 471 -39.16 21.98 7.01
CA ASN A 471 -39.27 20.67 6.37
C ASN A 471 -40.69 20.11 6.59
N ALA A 472 -41.23 19.38 5.62
CA ALA A 472 -42.56 18.75 5.69
C ALA A 472 -42.75 17.90 6.96
N PHE A 473 -41.68 17.25 7.45
CA PHE A 473 -41.71 16.49 8.69
C PHE A 473 -41.90 17.36 9.94
N LEU A 474 -41.25 18.54 9.99
CA LEU A 474 -41.40 19.47 11.11
C LEU A 474 -42.78 20.13 11.08
N GLN A 475 -43.25 20.50 9.88
CA GLN A 475 -44.59 21.03 9.67
C GLN A 475 -45.66 20.04 10.16
N GLY A 476 -45.59 18.77 9.72
CA GLY A 476 -46.51 17.74 10.18
C GLY A 476 -46.39 17.39 11.67
N HIS A 477 -45.29 17.73 12.34
CA HIS A 477 -45.18 17.59 13.81
C HIS A 477 -45.89 18.75 14.53
N ILE A 478 -45.72 19.98 14.02
CA ILE A 478 -46.43 21.17 14.48
C ILE A 478 -47.93 20.95 14.33
N ASP A 479 -48.40 20.62 13.12
CA ASP A 479 -49.83 20.45 12.79
C ASP A 479 -50.52 19.37 13.67
N LYS A 480 -49.76 18.39 14.20
CA LYS A 480 -50.29 17.38 15.13
C LYS A 480 -50.48 17.90 16.56
N HIS A 481 -49.75 18.91 16.98
CA HIS A 481 -49.70 19.39 18.37
C HIS A 481 -50.31 20.78 18.55
N THR A 482 -50.43 21.56 17.46
CA THR A 482 -51.31 22.73 17.41
C THR A 482 -52.74 22.26 17.09
N PRO A 483 -53.72 22.48 17.98
CA PRO A 483 -55.11 22.24 17.61
C PRO A 483 -55.42 23.16 16.43
N SER A 484 -55.83 22.56 15.30
CA SER A 484 -56.23 23.34 14.14
C SER A 484 -57.40 24.24 14.53
N GLU A 485 -57.24 25.56 14.35
CA GLU A 485 -58.34 26.53 14.42
C GLU A 485 -59.50 26.15 13.47
N GLU A 486 -59.25 25.28 12.50
CA GLU A 486 -60.25 24.71 11.59
C GLU A 486 -61.30 23.80 12.28
N LEU A 487 -61.04 23.26 13.48
CA LEU A 487 -62.03 22.48 14.24
C LEU A 487 -62.95 23.34 15.10
N TYR A 488 -62.57 24.58 15.43
CA TYR A 488 -63.43 25.52 16.15
C TYR A 488 -64.41 26.24 15.22
N ASN A 489 -63.98 26.57 13.99
CA ASN A 489 -64.82 27.29 13.01
C ASN A 489 -65.84 26.42 12.26
N ARG A 490 -65.90 25.10 12.51
CA ARG A 490 -66.96 24.21 11.97
C ARG A 490 -68.12 23.94 12.94
N LYS A 491 -68.05 24.42 14.19
CA LYS A 491 -69.13 24.22 15.19
C LYS A 491 -70.02 25.43 15.45
N TYR A 492 -69.70 26.60 14.90
CA TYR A 492 -70.51 27.81 15.03
C TYR A 492 -70.53 28.64 13.76
N THR A 493 -71.26 28.15 12.76
CA THR A 493 -71.92 29.02 11.77
C THR A 493 -73.37 28.53 11.65
N PRO A 494 -74.36 29.42 11.83
CA PRO A 494 -75.78 29.09 11.99
C PRO A 494 -76.44 28.52 10.73
#